data_AF-A0AAD8BQN0-F1
#
_entry.id   AF-A0AAD8BQN0-F1
#
_cell.length_a   1.000
_cell.length_b   1.000
_cell.length_c   1.000
_cell.angle_alpha   90.00
_cell.angle_beta   90.00
_cell.angle_gamma   90.00
#
_symmetry.space_group_name_H-M   'P 1'
#
loop_
_entity.id
_entity.type
_entity.pdbx_description
1 polymer ?
#
loop_
_entity_poly.entity_id
_entity_poly.type
_entity_poly.pdbx_seq_one_letter_code
_entity_poly.pdbx_strand_id
1 'polypeptide(L)'
;MTSYPKSKMLQPYSKYGYADVYKPIRISPFYSFDEQLLPEEKEALQRVIEKAVRKISKLLSVIRLTSPLLLPRSECPAIFGVGINKGKCARIPKGYNGEICLDNFKIPNAHLQSFIIYNKTSTEPIFVYRDGQGIQNVDYVLYVTSQTTEYCNPYKASAIAYASACQLDGVDRPLAGQVNFCPRTVKAQKFDQEVLYKAALHELFHALGFSNRLYEKFKQCDEENNCKLWPQPILKQSSDGVLRLVTDAVVREMRRHFNCTKQDFGGPIEPLSSSHWDSQFLHSSIMTSKEQKPYQALIDPITLALFEDSGWYKVNYSQADKFIWGKDKGCSFGLKTLCESQAGFCIG
;
A
#
# COMPACT_ATOMS: atom_id res chain seq x y z
N MET A 1 20.82 -6.79 -16.30
CA MET A 1 20.74 -6.02 -15.03
C MET A 1 21.42 -4.69 -15.26
N THR A 2 20.67 -3.67 -15.65
CA THR A 2 21.20 -2.32 -15.89
C THR A 2 20.27 -1.34 -15.21
N SER A 3 20.81 -0.68 -14.18
CA SER A 3 20.13 0.31 -13.35
C SER A 3 19.73 1.52 -14.20
N TYR A 4 18.44 1.84 -14.21
CA TYR A 4 18.02 3.21 -14.47
C TYR A 4 18.51 4.11 -13.34
N PRO A 5 18.78 5.40 -13.61
CA PRO A 5 19.17 6.32 -12.56
C PRO A 5 18.05 6.35 -11.53
N LYS A 6 18.34 5.86 -10.33
CA LYS A 6 17.55 6.13 -9.12
C LYS A 6 17.21 7.61 -9.15
N SER A 7 15.96 7.96 -8.85
CA SER A 7 15.59 9.36 -8.64
C SER A 7 16.69 10.02 -7.80
N LYS A 8 17.21 11.15 -8.25
CA LYS A 8 18.25 11.88 -7.51
C LYS A 8 17.62 12.38 -6.21
N MET A 9 17.58 11.57 -5.16
CA MET A 9 17.57 12.00 -3.76
C MET A 9 18.07 10.88 -2.86
N LEU A 10 19.17 11.16 -2.15
CA LEU A 10 19.39 10.98 -0.72
C LEU A 10 20.87 11.31 -0.47
N GLN A 11 21.15 12.56 -0.10
CA GLN A 11 22.44 12.89 0.53
C GLN A 11 22.46 12.26 1.95
N PRO A 12 23.63 11.83 2.45
CA PRO A 12 23.75 11.32 3.81
C PRO A 12 23.64 12.50 4.79
N TYR A 13 22.54 12.59 5.53
CA TYR A 13 22.33 13.66 6.50
C TYR A 13 22.94 13.30 7.86
N SER A 14 24.09 13.91 8.16
CA SER A 14 24.69 13.94 9.50
C SER A 14 24.55 15.35 10.07
N LYS A 15 23.74 15.53 11.13
CA LYS A 15 24.05 16.37 12.33
C LYS A 15 22.93 16.57 13.37
N TYR A 16 21.69 16.10 13.16
CA TYR A 16 20.59 16.33 14.10
C TYR A 16 19.90 15.02 14.46
N GLY A 17 19.55 14.84 15.74
CA GLY A 17 18.94 13.61 16.26
C GLY A 17 17.73 13.15 15.44
N TYR A 18 17.70 11.85 15.10
CA TYR A 18 16.81 11.24 14.11
C TYR A 18 15.30 11.28 14.44
N ALA A 19 14.91 11.68 15.66
CA ALA A 19 13.51 11.81 16.03
C ALA A 19 12.74 12.88 15.23
N ASP A 20 13.44 13.83 14.59
CA ASP A 20 12.85 15.03 13.98
C ASP A 20 12.68 15.01 12.44
N VAL A 21 13.13 13.93 11.77
CA VAL A 21 13.13 13.84 10.29
C VAL A 21 11.79 13.37 9.72
N TYR A 22 11.10 12.47 10.41
CA TYR A 22 9.80 11.96 9.96
C TYR A 22 8.71 12.99 10.21
N LYS A 23 7.91 13.27 9.19
CA LYS A 23 6.75 14.16 9.28
C LYS A 23 5.50 13.45 8.74
N PRO A 24 4.29 13.86 9.17
CA PRO A 24 3.03 13.29 8.65
C PRO A 24 3.02 13.21 7.12
N ILE A 25 2.65 12.05 6.59
CA ILE A 25 2.62 11.80 5.14
C ILE A 25 1.61 12.73 4.45
N ARG A 26 2.03 13.33 3.33
CA ARG A 26 1.16 14.14 2.47
C ARG A 26 0.64 13.28 1.33
N ILE A 27 -0.65 12.97 1.36
CA ILE A 27 -1.33 12.20 0.32
C ILE A 27 -2.18 13.16 -0.52
N SER A 28 -1.97 13.18 -1.83
CA SER A 28 -2.76 14.00 -2.76
C SER A 28 -3.67 13.12 -3.62
N PRO A 29 -4.99 13.20 -3.45
CA PRO A 29 -5.93 12.46 -4.28
C PRO A 29 -6.20 13.17 -5.61
N PHE A 30 -6.32 12.39 -6.70
CA PHE A 30 -6.74 12.83 -8.03
C PHE A 30 -7.90 11.95 -8.50
N TYR A 31 -8.95 12.56 -9.02
CA TYR A 31 -10.22 11.88 -9.25
C TYR A 31 -10.51 11.68 -10.74
N SER A 32 -11.01 10.49 -11.09
CA SER A 32 -11.58 10.17 -12.40
C SER A 32 -12.80 9.29 -12.20
N PHE A 33 -13.96 9.92 -12.05
CA PHE A 33 -15.22 9.26 -11.75
C PHE A 33 -16.01 8.96 -13.03
N ASP A 34 -16.83 7.92 -12.98
CA ASP A 34 -17.81 7.61 -14.03
C ASP A 34 -18.75 8.80 -14.25
N GLU A 35 -19.06 9.08 -15.52
CA GLU A 35 -19.96 10.15 -15.93
C GLU A 35 -21.39 9.93 -15.40
N GLN A 36 -21.77 8.68 -15.16
CA GLN A 36 -23.10 8.29 -14.64
C GLN A 36 -23.31 8.64 -13.16
N LEU A 37 -22.26 8.98 -12.41
CA LEU A 37 -22.40 9.43 -11.02
C LEU A 37 -22.88 10.87 -10.97
N LEU A 38 -23.86 11.13 -10.10
CA LEU A 38 -24.37 12.47 -9.84
C LEU A 38 -23.30 13.34 -9.16
N PRO A 39 -23.33 14.68 -9.33
CA PRO A 39 -22.40 15.58 -8.65
C PRO A 39 -22.33 15.36 -7.13
N GLU A 40 -23.47 15.15 -6.48
CA GLU A 40 -23.58 14.95 -5.03
C GLU A 40 -22.92 13.63 -4.59
N GLU A 41 -23.02 12.58 -5.42
CA GLU A 41 -22.39 11.28 -5.19
C GLU A 41 -20.86 11.39 -5.31
N LYS A 42 -20.38 12.14 -6.31
CA LYS A 42 -18.95 12.44 -6.51
C LYS A 42 -18.39 13.21 -5.32
N GLU A 43 -19.07 14.26 -4.88
CA GLU A 43 -18.68 15.05 -3.72
C GLU A 43 -18.72 14.23 -2.42
N ALA A 44 -19.72 13.37 -2.24
CA ALA A 44 -19.83 12.51 -1.08
C ALA A 44 -18.65 11.53 -0.99
N LEU A 45 -18.25 10.93 -2.10
CA LEU A 45 -17.06 10.08 -2.17
C LEU A 45 -15.77 10.88 -1.90
N GLN A 46 -15.64 12.09 -2.45
CA GLN A 46 -14.50 12.97 -2.18
C GLN A 46 -14.37 13.28 -0.68
N ARG A 47 -15.47 13.62 0.00
CA ARG A 47 -15.46 13.86 1.46
C ARG A 47 -15.01 12.63 2.25
N VAL A 48 -15.44 11.43 1.82
CA VAL A 48 -15.00 10.16 2.43
C VAL A 48 -13.50 9.96 2.25
N ILE A 49 -12.98 10.15 1.03
CA ILE A 49 -11.55 10.01 0.74
C ILE A 49 -10.72 11.01 1.53
N GLU A 50 -11.13 12.26 1.59
CA GLU A 50 -10.45 13.27 2.39
C GLU A 50 -10.43 12.92 3.89
N LYS A 51 -11.54 12.39 4.42
CA LYS A 51 -11.62 11.92 5.81
C LYS A 51 -10.62 10.76 6.03
N ALA A 52 -10.55 9.81 5.11
CA ALA A 52 -9.63 8.67 5.18
C ALA A 52 -8.16 9.11 5.07
N VAL A 53 -7.84 9.97 4.11
CA VAL A 53 -6.50 10.57 3.94
C VAL A 53 -6.06 11.28 5.22
N ARG A 54 -6.93 12.11 5.82
CA ARG A 54 -6.62 12.79 7.09
C ARG A 54 -6.32 11.81 8.23
N LYS A 55 -7.03 10.68 8.30
CA LYS A 55 -6.78 9.64 9.32
C LYS A 55 -5.45 8.93 9.06
N ILE A 56 -5.15 8.55 7.81
CA ILE A 56 -3.87 7.93 7.44
C ILE A 56 -2.70 8.89 7.71
N SER A 57 -2.81 10.17 7.36
CA SER A 57 -1.76 11.16 7.64
C SER A 57 -1.47 11.34 9.13
N LYS A 58 -2.42 11.03 10.03
CA LYS A 58 -2.18 11.00 11.49
C LYS A 58 -1.52 9.71 11.96
N LEU A 59 -1.71 8.61 11.23
CA LEU A 59 -1.17 7.29 11.54
C LEU A 59 0.27 7.11 11.07
N LEU A 60 0.58 7.61 9.86
CA LEU A 60 1.84 7.34 9.18
C LEU A 60 2.63 8.63 8.93
N SER A 61 3.92 8.56 9.22
CA SER A 61 4.89 9.61 8.91
C SER A 61 5.98 9.06 8.00
N VAL A 62 6.53 9.91 7.15
CA VAL A 62 7.59 9.56 6.18
C VAL A 62 8.70 10.61 6.21
N ILE A 63 9.85 10.26 5.66
CA ILE A 63 10.83 11.25 5.22
C ILE A 63 10.26 11.91 3.96
N ARG A 64 9.92 13.20 4.05
CA ARG A 64 9.19 13.90 2.98
C ARG A 64 10.02 14.06 1.72
N LEU A 65 9.34 14.01 0.57
CA LEU A 65 9.93 14.43 -0.70
C LEU A 65 10.18 15.95 -0.67
N THR A 66 11.37 16.35 -1.11
CA THR A 66 11.77 17.77 -1.12
C THR A 66 11.66 18.42 -2.50
N SER A 67 11.43 17.63 -3.55
CA SER A 67 11.18 18.10 -4.91
C SER A 67 9.77 17.72 -5.38
N PRO A 68 9.27 18.34 -6.47
CA PRO A 68 8.02 17.92 -7.10
C PRO A 68 8.12 16.44 -7.51
N LEU A 69 7.07 15.68 -7.24
CA LEU A 69 7.03 14.26 -7.57
C LEU A 69 6.71 14.09 -9.05
N LEU A 70 7.61 13.39 -9.76
CA LEU A 70 7.41 12.89 -11.11
C LEU A 70 7.49 11.36 -11.09
N LEU A 71 6.46 10.69 -11.58
CA LEU A 71 6.37 9.24 -11.68
C LEU A 71 7.11 8.75 -12.93
N PRO A 72 7.87 7.65 -12.84
CA PRO A 72 8.59 7.12 -13.99
C PRO A 72 7.63 6.63 -15.06
N ARG A 73 8.05 6.73 -16.32
CA ARG A 73 7.37 6.08 -17.44
C ARG A 73 7.80 4.62 -17.55
N SER A 74 7.02 3.84 -18.29
CA SER A 74 7.27 2.44 -18.63
C SER A 74 8.72 2.21 -19.05
N GLU A 75 9.25 1.04 -18.69
CA GLU A 75 10.64 0.71 -18.98
C GLU A 75 10.94 0.68 -20.48
N CYS A 76 12.20 0.96 -20.82
CA CYS A 76 12.61 0.90 -22.21
C CYS A 76 12.55 -0.55 -22.75
N PRO A 77 11.86 -0.79 -23.88
CA PRO A 77 11.71 -2.12 -24.46
C PRO A 77 12.98 -2.64 -25.14
N ALA A 78 13.96 -1.78 -25.43
CA ALA A 78 15.21 -2.18 -26.05
C ALA A 78 16.33 -1.21 -25.68
N ILE A 79 17.43 -1.76 -25.15
CA ILE A 79 18.65 -1.02 -24.84
C ILE A 79 19.74 -1.37 -25.85
N PHE A 80 20.67 -0.44 -26.11
CA PHE A 80 21.83 -0.78 -26.94
C PHE A 80 22.76 -1.73 -26.18
N GLY A 81 23.12 -2.85 -26.80
CA GLY A 81 24.08 -3.81 -26.22
C GLY A 81 25.55 -3.40 -26.41
N VAL A 82 25.84 -2.54 -27.38
CA VAL A 82 27.19 -2.14 -27.80
C VAL A 82 27.21 -0.69 -28.31
N GLY A 83 28.41 -0.15 -28.54
CA GLY A 83 28.62 1.19 -29.08
C GLY A 83 28.55 2.31 -28.03
N ILE A 84 28.61 3.56 -28.49
CA ILE A 84 28.69 4.76 -27.63
C ILE A 84 27.51 4.94 -26.67
N ASN A 85 26.37 4.32 -26.98
CA ASN A 85 25.15 4.39 -26.18
C ASN A 85 24.81 3.06 -25.51
N LYS A 86 25.79 2.16 -25.33
CA LYS A 86 25.60 0.89 -24.61
C LYS A 86 24.90 1.13 -23.26
N GLY A 87 23.84 0.36 -23.00
CA GLY A 87 23.00 0.46 -21.80
C GLY A 87 21.93 1.56 -21.84
N LYS A 88 21.92 2.43 -22.85
CA LYS A 88 20.89 3.47 -22.99
C LYS A 88 19.70 2.98 -23.82
N CYS A 89 18.55 3.60 -23.58
CA CYS A 89 17.30 3.28 -24.27
C CYS A 89 17.37 3.60 -25.77
N ALA A 90 17.01 2.63 -26.61
CA ALA A 90 17.09 2.75 -28.07
C ALA A 90 15.76 3.19 -28.71
N ARG A 91 14.62 2.89 -28.08
CA ARG A 91 13.30 3.22 -28.64
C ARG A 91 12.22 3.19 -27.57
N ILE A 92 11.09 3.84 -27.86
CA ILE A 92 9.88 3.78 -27.03
C ILE A 92 9.07 2.50 -27.28
N PRO A 93 8.26 2.01 -26.32
CA PRO A 93 7.29 0.96 -26.57
C PRO A 93 6.39 1.28 -27.77
N LYS A 94 6.16 0.29 -28.63
CA LYS A 94 5.26 0.44 -29.78
C LYS A 94 3.84 0.66 -29.27
N GLY A 95 3.16 1.69 -29.75
CA GLY A 95 1.80 2.02 -29.31
C GLY A 95 1.73 2.66 -27.93
N TYR A 96 2.84 3.17 -27.40
CA TYR A 96 2.87 3.87 -26.13
C TYR A 96 1.87 5.05 -26.14
N ASN A 97 0.90 5.02 -25.24
CA ASN A 97 -0.13 6.04 -25.12
C ASN A 97 -0.12 6.76 -23.76
N GLY A 98 0.94 6.59 -22.96
CA GLY A 98 1.08 7.09 -21.58
C GLY A 98 0.93 6.00 -20.53
N GLU A 99 1.10 6.34 -19.25
CA GLU A 99 0.99 5.37 -18.15
C GLU A 99 -0.45 5.19 -17.66
N ILE A 100 -0.74 4.00 -17.15
CA ILE A 100 -1.99 3.65 -16.46
C ILE A 100 -1.60 3.16 -15.07
N CYS A 101 -2.26 3.67 -14.03
CA CYS A 101 -2.19 3.09 -12.69
C CYS A 101 -3.24 1.99 -12.63
N LEU A 102 -2.85 0.79 -12.16
CA LEU A 102 -3.67 -0.43 -12.19
C LEU A 102 -4.37 -0.60 -13.54
N ASP A 103 -5.70 -0.62 -13.57
CA ASP A 103 -6.46 -1.07 -14.73
C ASP A 103 -7.06 0.08 -15.56
N ASN A 104 -7.31 1.24 -14.96
CA ASN A 104 -8.20 2.24 -15.58
C ASN A 104 -7.92 3.71 -15.26
N PHE A 105 -6.96 4.05 -14.39
CA PHE A 105 -6.61 5.46 -14.20
C PHE A 105 -5.48 5.88 -15.14
N LYS A 106 -5.80 6.71 -16.15
CA LYS A 106 -4.78 7.30 -17.02
C LYS A 106 -4.00 8.37 -16.27
N ILE A 107 -2.71 8.13 -16.04
CA ILE A 107 -1.87 9.09 -15.32
C ILE A 107 -1.62 10.33 -16.21
N PRO A 108 -1.94 11.55 -15.74
CA PRO A 108 -1.67 12.77 -16.49
C PRO A 108 -0.20 12.91 -16.86
N ASN A 109 0.08 13.35 -18.09
CA ASN A 109 1.46 13.62 -18.54
C ASN A 109 2.19 14.63 -17.65
N ALA A 110 1.45 15.56 -17.01
CA ALA A 110 2.00 16.49 -16.04
C ALA A 110 2.63 15.81 -14.81
N HIS A 111 2.24 14.58 -14.48
CA HIS A 111 2.77 13.81 -13.35
C HIS A 111 3.97 12.93 -13.74
N LEU A 112 4.28 12.81 -15.03
CA LEU A 112 5.21 11.81 -15.55
C LEU A 112 6.58 12.42 -15.87
N GLN A 113 7.63 11.64 -15.63
CA GLN A 113 8.99 11.94 -16.06
C GLN A 113 9.10 11.97 -17.59
N SER A 114 10.19 12.54 -18.07
CA SER A 114 10.62 12.48 -19.46
C SER A 114 10.87 11.04 -19.92
N PHE A 115 10.81 10.84 -21.24
CA PHE A 115 11.24 9.60 -21.88
C PHE A 115 12.32 9.94 -22.89
N ILE A 116 13.51 9.40 -22.69
CA ILE A 116 14.70 9.74 -23.47
C ILE A 116 15.18 8.51 -24.22
N ILE A 117 15.34 8.65 -25.54
CA ILE A 117 15.96 7.63 -26.40
C ILE A 117 17.28 8.16 -26.98
N TYR A 118 18.08 7.24 -27.48
CA TYR A 118 19.35 7.54 -28.13
C TYR A 118 19.41 6.90 -29.51
N ASN A 119 20.15 7.52 -30.42
CA ASN A 119 20.46 6.95 -31.71
C ASN A 119 21.74 6.10 -31.64
N LYS A 120 22.00 5.30 -32.68
CA LYS A 120 23.20 4.44 -32.73
C LYS A 120 24.51 5.24 -32.77
N THR A 121 24.50 6.42 -33.38
CA THR A 121 25.71 7.18 -33.76
C THR A 121 25.89 8.50 -33.03
N SER A 122 24.84 9.07 -32.42
CA SER A 122 24.91 10.36 -31.72
C SER A 122 24.91 10.16 -30.20
N THR A 123 25.73 10.92 -29.47
CA THR A 123 25.73 10.95 -28.00
C THR A 123 24.56 11.74 -27.42
N GLU A 124 23.91 12.59 -28.22
CA GLU A 124 22.85 13.48 -27.77
C GLU A 124 21.54 12.74 -27.46
N PRO A 125 20.89 13.04 -26.33
CA PRO A 125 19.59 12.48 -25.98
C PRO A 125 18.47 13.04 -26.87
N ILE A 126 17.55 12.17 -27.26
CA ILE A 126 16.30 12.55 -27.93
C ILE A 126 15.16 12.43 -26.93
N PHE A 127 14.57 13.58 -26.57
CA PHE A 127 13.42 13.64 -25.68
C PHE A 127 12.14 13.32 -26.45
N VAL A 128 11.64 12.09 -26.30
CA VAL A 128 10.32 11.70 -26.82
C VAL A 128 9.22 12.36 -26.01
N TYR A 129 9.41 12.41 -24.69
CA TYR A 129 8.60 13.20 -23.77
C TYR A 129 9.51 14.04 -22.89
N ARG A 130 9.05 15.23 -22.53
CA ARG A 130 9.67 16.08 -21.51
C ARG A 130 9.07 15.77 -20.14
N ASP A 131 9.75 16.18 -19.09
CA ASP A 131 9.21 16.12 -17.73
C ASP A 131 7.91 16.94 -17.66
N GLY A 132 6.91 16.39 -16.98
CA GLY A 132 5.74 17.15 -16.57
C GLY A 132 6.07 18.20 -15.51
N GLN A 133 5.05 18.95 -15.08
CA GLN A 133 5.18 19.93 -14.00
C GLN A 133 5.54 19.27 -12.64
N GLY A 134 5.17 17.99 -12.47
CA GLY A 134 5.28 17.26 -11.22
C GLY A 134 4.25 17.72 -10.20
N ILE A 135 4.05 16.90 -9.18
CA ILE A 135 3.09 17.16 -8.11
C ILE A 135 3.85 17.77 -6.93
N GLN A 136 3.45 18.98 -6.54
CA GLN A 136 4.09 19.72 -5.45
C GLN A 136 3.65 19.19 -4.10
N ASN A 137 4.53 19.26 -3.11
CA ASN A 137 4.21 19.02 -1.70
C ASN A 137 3.48 17.69 -1.41
N VAL A 138 3.85 16.64 -2.12
CA VAL A 138 3.25 15.30 -1.99
C VAL A 138 4.32 14.28 -1.60
N ASP A 139 3.94 13.27 -0.84
CA ASP A 139 4.79 12.12 -0.52
C ASP A 139 4.22 10.80 -1.07
N TYR A 140 2.92 10.81 -1.40
CA TYR A 140 2.18 9.72 -2.03
C TYR A 140 0.99 10.25 -2.86
N VAL A 141 0.79 9.72 -4.06
CA VAL A 141 -0.30 10.11 -4.96
C VAL A 141 -1.38 9.04 -4.98
N LEU A 142 -2.60 9.43 -4.67
CA LEU A 142 -3.75 8.53 -4.70
C LEU A 142 -4.60 8.82 -5.94
N TYR A 143 -4.64 7.89 -6.88
CA TYR A 143 -5.59 7.96 -7.98
C TYR A 143 -6.91 7.31 -7.56
N VAL A 144 -7.99 8.07 -7.62
CA VAL A 144 -9.31 7.65 -7.14
C VAL A 144 -10.22 7.52 -8.34
N THR A 145 -10.75 6.33 -8.56
CA THR A 145 -11.77 6.04 -9.56
C THR A 145 -13.06 5.57 -8.91
N SER A 146 -14.16 5.71 -9.65
CA SER A 146 -15.35 4.95 -9.38
C SER A 146 -15.91 4.48 -10.71
N GLN A 147 -15.43 3.34 -11.19
CA GLN A 147 -15.79 2.76 -12.48
C GLN A 147 -16.17 1.30 -12.33
N THR A 148 -17.08 0.83 -13.21
CA THR A 148 -17.47 -0.58 -13.25
C THR A 148 -16.36 -1.38 -13.91
N THR A 149 -15.73 -2.28 -13.14
CA THR A 149 -14.66 -3.19 -13.58
C THR A 149 -15.06 -4.64 -13.28
N GLU A 150 -14.24 -5.61 -13.69
CA GLU A 150 -14.50 -7.03 -13.40
C GLU A 150 -14.60 -7.31 -11.89
N TYR A 151 -13.77 -6.63 -11.08
CA TYR A 151 -13.82 -6.70 -9.61
C TYR A 151 -15.09 -6.10 -9.00
N CYS A 152 -15.83 -5.29 -9.77
CA CYS A 152 -17.13 -4.75 -9.37
C CYS A 152 -18.31 -5.61 -9.81
N ASN A 153 -18.08 -6.80 -10.36
CA ASN A 153 -19.15 -7.72 -10.70
C ASN A 153 -19.60 -8.50 -9.45
N PRO A 154 -20.85 -8.30 -8.95
CA PRO A 154 -21.32 -8.92 -7.72
C PRO A 154 -21.38 -10.45 -7.79
N TYR A 155 -21.45 -11.01 -8.99
CA TYR A 155 -21.46 -12.45 -9.23
C TYR A 155 -20.06 -13.08 -9.21
N LYS A 156 -19.00 -12.26 -9.31
CA LYS A 156 -17.59 -12.70 -9.30
C LYS A 156 -16.85 -12.25 -8.04
N ALA A 157 -17.19 -11.09 -7.50
CA ALA A 157 -16.55 -10.50 -6.33
C ALA A 157 -17.55 -9.67 -5.51
N SER A 158 -17.54 -9.86 -4.19
CA SER A 158 -18.28 -9.04 -3.24
C SER A 158 -17.62 -7.66 -3.00
N ALA A 159 -16.44 -7.42 -3.57
CA ALA A 159 -15.68 -6.19 -3.38
C ALA A 159 -16.53 -4.93 -3.63
N ILE A 160 -16.51 -4.01 -2.66
CA ILE A 160 -17.14 -2.69 -2.75
C ILE A 160 -16.15 -1.61 -3.20
N ALA A 161 -14.87 -1.88 -3.01
CA ALA A 161 -13.74 -1.15 -3.52
C ALA A 161 -12.55 -2.11 -3.67
N TYR A 162 -11.50 -1.66 -4.35
CA TYR A 162 -10.20 -2.34 -4.35
C TYR A 162 -9.09 -1.31 -4.60
N ALA A 163 -7.90 -1.61 -4.12
CA ALA A 163 -6.74 -0.77 -4.31
C ALA A 163 -5.42 -1.52 -4.34
N SER A 164 -4.42 -0.90 -4.95
CA SER A 164 -3.05 -1.39 -4.95
C SER A 164 -2.07 -0.28 -5.32
N ALA A 165 -0.81 -0.48 -4.97
CA ALA A 165 0.28 0.38 -5.41
C ALA A 165 0.54 0.15 -6.91
N CYS A 166 0.81 1.23 -7.65
CA CYS A 166 1.21 1.15 -9.06
C CYS A 166 2.58 1.73 -9.34
N GLN A 167 3.15 2.52 -8.42
CA GLN A 167 4.50 3.08 -8.54
C GLN A 167 5.22 3.02 -7.21
N LEU A 168 6.48 2.61 -7.26
CA LEU A 168 7.39 2.55 -6.12
C LEU A 168 8.60 3.47 -6.36
N ASP A 169 9.26 3.93 -5.31
CA ASP A 169 10.52 4.66 -5.41
C ASP A 169 11.74 3.73 -5.55
N GLY A 170 12.93 4.32 -5.65
CA GLY A 170 14.19 3.58 -5.77
C GLY A 170 14.59 2.78 -4.53
N VAL A 171 13.83 2.87 -3.43
CA VAL A 171 13.97 2.05 -2.22
C VAL A 171 12.73 1.19 -1.96
N ASP A 172 11.90 0.98 -2.99
CA ASP A 172 10.71 0.14 -3.03
C ASP A 172 9.49 0.67 -2.25
N ARG A 173 9.53 1.89 -1.73
CA ARG A 173 8.36 2.47 -1.04
C ARG A 173 7.29 2.89 -2.05
N PRO A 174 6.00 2.61 -1.81
CA PRO A 174 4.91 3.12 -2.64
C PRO A 174 4.92 4.65 -2.73
N LEU A 175 4.88 5.16 -3.97
CA LEU A 175 4.75 6.58 -4.31
C LEU A 175 3.41 6.92 -4.93
N ALA A 176 2.79 5.97 -5.61
CA ALA A 176 1.45 6.12 -6.13
C ALA A 176 0.72 4.80 -6.12
N GLY A 177 -0.59 4.89 -5.95
CA GLY A 177 -1.49 3.77 -6.09
C GLY A 177 -2.87 4.26 -6.47
N GLN A 178 -3.72 3.31 -6.79
CA GLN A 178 -5.10 3.59 -7.14
C GLN A 178 -6.05 2.90 -6.16
N VAL A 179 -7.16 3.57 -5.88
CA VAL A 179 -8.37 2.98 -5.30
C VAL A 179 -9.54 3.17 -6.27
N ASN A 180 -10.30 2.10 -6.53
CA ASN A 180 -11.55 2.15 -7.28
C ASN A 180 -12.71 1.77 -6.37
N PHE A 181 -13.72 2.64 -6.28
CA PHE A 181 -14.99 2.31 -5.63
C PHE A 181 -15.98 1.80 -6.68
N CYS A 182 -16.69 0.72 -6.37
CA CYS A 182 -17.67 0.21 -7.32
C CYS A 182 -18.88 1.15 -7.39
N PRO A 183 -19.29 1.67 -8.56
CA PRO A 183 -20.33 2.70 -8.64
C PRO A 183 -21.63 2.36 -7.90
N ARG A 184 -21.99 1.07 -7.84
CA ARG A 184 -23.16 0.56 -7.11
C ARG A 184 -23.19 0.90 -5.61
N THR A 185 -22.05 1.16 -4.97
CA THR A 185 -21.94 1.47 -3.53
C THR A 185 -21.83 2.96 -3.26
N VAL A 186 -21.45 3.73 -4.28
CA VAL A 186 -21.34 5.20 -4.22
C VAL A 186 -22.69 5.86 -4.51
N LYS A 187 -23.56 5.19 -5.27
CA LYS A 187 -24.90 5.71 -5.59
C LYS A 187 -25.73 5.98 -4.34
N ALA A 188 -26.47 7.08 -4.34
CA ALA A 188 -27.17 7.62 -3.17
C ALA A 188 -28.07 6.60 -2.45
N GLN A 189 -28.70 5.67 -3.17
CA GLN A 189 -29.58 4.66 -2.56
C GLN A 189 -28.84 3.64 -1.68
N LYS A 190 -27.54 3.45 -1.90
CA LYS A 190 -26.69 2.51 -1.16
C LYS A 190 -25.52 3.20 -0.47
N PHE A 191 -25.49 4.53 -0.48
CA PHE A 191 -24.40 5.29 0.11
C PHE A 191 -24.49 5.17 1.63
N ASP A 192 -23.53 4.44 2.22
CA ASP A 192 -23.28 4.43 3.65
C ASP A 192 -21.90 5.04 3.89
N GLN A 193 -21.90 6.23 4.50
CA GLN A 193 -20.68 7.00 4.71
C GLN A 193 -19.67 6.26 5.59
N GLU A 194 -20.13 5.51 6.59
CA GLU A 194 -19.23 4.83 7.52
C GLU A 194 -18.69 3.53 6.90
N VAL A 195 -19.50 2.80 6.12
CA VAL A 195 -19.01 1.68 5.29
C VAL A 195 -17.95 2.16 4.32
N LEU A 196 -18.24 3.21 3.54
CA LEU A 196 -17.29 3.72 2.54
C LEU A 196 -16.03 4.30 3.18
N TYR A 197 -16.15 4.93 4.35
CA TYR A 197 -14.99 5.41 5.10
C TYR A 197 -14.09 4.26 5.57
N LYS A 198 -14.65 3.18 6.10
CA LYS A 198 -13.87 1.99 6.50
C LYS A 198 -13.27 1.27 5.31
N ALA A 199 -14.02 1.15 4.21
CA ALA A 199 -13.49 0.65 2.95
C ALA A 199 -12.34 1.51 2.43
N ALA A 200 -12.47 2.84 2.42
CA ALA A 200 -11.41 3.74 1.99
C ALA A 200 -10.13 3.59 2.82
N LEU A 201 -10.25 3.41 4.13
CA LEU A 201 -9.10 3.15 5.01
C LEU A 201 -8.44 1.80 4.72
N HIS A 202 -9.23 0.74 4.56
CA HIS A 202 -8.76 -0.60 4.18
C HIS A 202 -7.99 -0.56 2.86
N GLU A 203 -8.59 0.04 1.83
CA GLU A 203 -7.99 0.15 0.51
C GLU A 203 -6.74 1.04 0.49
N LEU A 204 -6.72 2.11 1.28
CA LEU A 204 -5.51 2.92 1.45
C LEU A 204 -4.37 2.11 2.06
N PHE A 205 -4.64 1.24 3.02
CA PHE A 205 -3.61 0.37 3.59
C PHE A 205 -3.05 -0.61 2.53
N HIS A 206 -3.89 -1.18 1.66
CA HIS A 206 -3.39 -1.95 0.53
C HIS A 206 -2.49 -1.13 -0.40
N ALA A 207 -2.96 0.05 -0.79
CA ALA A 207 -2.22 0.93 -1.70
C ALA A 207 -0.88 1.41 -1.10
N LEU A 208 -0.79 1.53 0.22
CA LEU A 208 0.39 2.00 0.95
C LEU A 208 1.38 0.90 1.33
N GLY A 209 1.03 -0.38 1.24
CA GLY A 209 2.01 -1.44 1.52
C GLY A 209 1.49 -2.76 2.03
N PHE A 210 0.24 -2.83 2.51
CA PHE A 210 -0.34 -4.08 2.97
C PHE A 210 -0.71 -4.96 1.76
N SER A 211 0.29 -5.59 1.16
CA SER A 211 0.10 -6.44 -0.02
C SER A 211 1.12 -7.56 -0.05
N ASN A 212 0.65 -8.77 -0.37
CA ASN A 212 1.51 -9.93 -0.60
C ASN A 212 2.59 -9.68 -1.67
N ARG A 213 2.35 -8.76 -2.63
CA ARG A 213 3.34 -8.37 -3.66
C ARG A 213 4.44 -7.45 -3.14
N LEU A 214 4.24 -6.87 -1.96
CA LEU A 214 5.10 -5.84 -1.38
C LEU A 214 5.86 -6.33 -0.15
N TYR A 215 5.42 -7.42 0.50
CA TYR A 215 6.10 -7.94 1.69
C TYR A 215 7.60 -8.18 1.45
N GLU A 216 7.99 -8.86 0.36
CA GLU A 216 9.41 -9.11 0.06
C GLU A 216 10.26 -7.84 -0.17
N LYS A 217 9.62 -6.69 -0.35
CA LYS A 217 10.27 -5.39 -0.52
C LYS A 217 10.49 -4.65 0.79
N PHE A 218 9.93 -5.15 1.89
CA PHE A 218 10.11 -4.54 3.20
C PHE A 218 11.57 -4.61 3.62
N LYS A 219 11.99 -3.62 4.41
CA LYS A 219 13.37 -3.52 4.87
C LYS A 219 13.38 -3.24 6.37
N GLN A 220 14.27 -3.93 7.07
CA GLN A 220 14.57 -3.64 8.46
C GLN A 220 15.52 -2.45 8.50
N CYS A 221 15.07 -1.34 9.10
CA CYS A 221 15.86 -0.12 9.23
C CYS A 221 16.27 0.08 10.70
N ASP A 222 17.53 0.41 10.94
CA ASP A 222 17.99 0.82 12.26
C ASP A 222 17.63 2.28 12.58
N GLU A 223 18.02 2.75 13.76
CA GLU A 223 17.76 4.14 14.20
C GLU A 223 18.44 5.19 13.33
N GLU A 224 19.46 4.80 12.56
CA GLU A 224 20.22 5.63 11.63
C GLU A 224 19.64 5.60 10.20
N ASN A 225 18.50 4.90 10.01
CA ASN A 225 17.83 4.68 8.74
C ASN A 225 18.67 3.88 7.72
N ASN A 226 19.59 3.04 8.21
CA ASN A 226 20.27 2.04 7.38
C ASN A 226 19.35 0.84 7.19
N CYS A 227 18.62 0.86 6.08
CA CYS A 227 17.67 -0.19 5.75
C CYS A 227 18.34 -1.38 5.04
N LYS A 228 18.17 -2.58 5.59
CA LYS A 228 18.62 -3.84 5.00
C LYS A 228 17.42 -4.74 4.71
N LEU A 229 17.60 -5.70 3.80
CA LEU A 229 16.59 -6.74 3.59
C LEU A 229 16.40 -7.53 4.88
N TRP A 230 15.18 -8.01 5.10
CA TRP A 230 14.88 -8.89 6.23
C TRP A 230 15.78 -10.15 6.17
N PRO A 231 16.44 -10.53 7.28
CA PRO A 231 17.38 -11.64 7.29
C PRO A 231 16.69 -13.01 7.17
N GLN A 232 15.39 -13.06 7.40
CA GLN A 232 14.55 -14.25 7.32
C GLN A 232 13.34 -13.98 6.42
N PRO A 233 12.73 -15.02 5.84
CA PRO A 233 11.47 -14.88 5.14
C PRO A 233 10.42 -14.20 6.01
N ILE A 234 9.79 -13.15 5.49
CA ILE A 234 8.75 -12.38 6.18
C ILE A 234 7.52 -13.24 6.47
N LEU A 235 7.20 -14.16 5.56
CA LEU A 235 6.15 -15.15 5.73
C LEU A 235 6.77 -16.50 6.13
N LYS A 236 6.25 -17.09 7.20
CA LYS A 236 6.70 -18.38 7.73
C LYS A 236 5.52 -19.25 8.12
N GLN A 237 5.58 -20.52 7.74
CA GLN A 237 4.69 -21.55 8.26
C GLN A 237 5.12 -21.91 9.69
N SER A 238 4.29 -21.60 10.68
CA SER A 238 4.57 -21.96 12.07
C SER A 238 4.30 -23.44 12.35
N SER A 239 4.77 -23.94 13.49
CA SER A 239 4.63 -25.34 13.91
C SER A 239 3.17 -25.81 14.08
N ASP A 240 2.23 -24.87 14.23
CA ASP A 240 0.79 -25.12 14.37
C ASP A 240 0.05 -25.12 13.02
N GLY A 241 0.77 -25.04 11.90
CA GLY A 241 0.19 -25.10 10.56
C GLY A 241 -0.43 -23.80 10.07
N VAL A 242 -0.22 -22.67 10.75
CA VAL A 242 -0.70 -21.35 10.31
C VAL A 242 0.44 -20.58 9.66
N LEU A 243 0.15 -19.98 8.50
CA LEU A 243 1.06 -19.08 7.80
C LEU A 243 1.03 -17.71 8.48
N ARG A 244 2.20 -17.22 8.92
CA ARG A 244 2.32 -15.96 9.65
C ARG A 244 3.33 -15.02 9.03
N LEU A 245 3.03 -13.73 9.14
CA LEU A 245 3.97 -12.65 8.94
C LEU A 245 4.76 -12.44 10.24
N VAL A 246 6.06 -12.72 10.21
CA VAL A 246 6.92 -12.89 11.39
C VAL A 246 7.97 -11.77 11.54
N THR A 247 7.63 -10.55 11.13
CA THR A 247 8.48 -9.37 11.33
C THR A 247 8.41 -8.87 12.77
N ASP A 248 9.45 -8.15 13.20
CA ASP A 248 9.72 -7.83 14.60
C ASP A 248 8.57 -7.09 15.31
N ALA A 249 8.06 -6.00 14.74
CA ALA A 249 6.95 -5.24 15.32
C ALA A 249 5.64 -6.02 15.30
N VAL A 250 5.36 -6.76 14.23
CA VAL A 250 4.14 -7.59 14.13
C VAL A 250 4.16 -8.70 15.18
N VAL A 251 5.28 -9.40 15.34
CA VAL A 251 5.47 -10.40 16.40
C VAL A 251 5.33 -9.75 17.78
N ARG A 252 5.92 -8.57 17.99
CA ARG A 252 5.82 -7.82 19.25
C ARG A 252 4.36 -7.51 19.59
N GLU A 253 3.60 -6.93 18.68
CA GLU A 253 2.20 -6.56 18.92
C GLU A 253 1.28 -7.77 19.06
N MET A 254 1.51 -8.84 18.28
CA MET A 254 0.79 -10.10 18.44
C MET A 254 1.04 -10.74 19.81
N ARG A 255 2.31 -10.87 20.22
CA ARG A 255 2.67 -11.44 21.52
C ARG A 255 2.10 -10.62 22.68
N ARG A 256 2.17 -9.29 22.57
CA ARG A 256 1.62 -8.35 23.56
C ARG A 256 0.10 -8.45 23.65
N HIS A 257 -0.61 -8.52 22.52
CA HIS A 257 -2.07 -8.54 22.49
C HIS A 257 -2.64 -9.87 22.99
N PHE A 258 -2.07 -10.99 22.56
CA PHE A 258 -2.56 -12.32 22.93
C PHE A 258 -1.96 -12.86 24.24
N ASN A 259 -1.00 -12.16 24.85
CA ASN A 259 -0.21 -12.66 25.98
C ASN A 259 0.48 -14.00 25.64
N CYS A 260 1.23 -14.02 24.55
CA CYS A 260 1.91 -15.21 24.03
C CYS A 260 3.44 -15.07 24.09
N THR A 261 4.13 -16.12 24.55
CA THR A 261 5.60 -16.13 24.70
C THR A 261 6.36 -16.72 23.51
N LYS A 262 5.68 -17.40 22.57
CA LYS A 262 6.31 -17.98 21.38
C LYS A 262 6.94 -16.88 20.52
N GLN A 263 8.19 -17.06 20.12
CA GLN A 263 8.96 -16.06 19.37
C GLN A 263 8.46 -15.88 17.94
N ASP A 264 7.86 -16.91 17.33
CA ASP A 264 7.36 -16.90 15.96
C ASP A 264 5.84 -16.61 15.88
N PHE A 265 5.24 -16.11 16.97
CA PHE A 265 3.82 -15.76 17.02
C PHE A 265 3.54 -14.43 16.31
N GLY A 266 3.74 -14.43 14.98
CA GLY A 266 3.46 -13.33 14.07
C GLY A 266 1.99 -13.21 13.66
N GLY A 267 1.72 -12.29 12.74
CA GLY A 267 0.37 -12.00 12.25
C GLY A 267 -0.13 -13.07 11.27
N PRO A 268 -1.22 -13.80 11.55
CA PRO A 268 -1.71 -14.86 10.67
C PRO A 268 -2.31 -14.28 9.39
N ILE A 269 -1.89 -14.81 8.24
CA ILE A 269 -2.33 -14.39 6.91
C ILE A 269 -3.29 -15.44 6.36
N GLU A 270 -4.36 -15.01 5.69
CA GLU A 270 -5.27 -15.96 5.04
C GLU A 270 -4.53 -16.79 3.96
N PRO A 271 -4.91 -18.07 3.79
CA PRO A 271 -4.36 -18.91 2.71
C PRO A 271 -4.54 -18.29 1.31
N LEU A 272 -3.79 -18.79 0.32
CA LEU A 272 -3.90 -18.44 -1.12
C LEU A 272 -3.32 -17.08 -1.54
N SER A 273 -2.18 -16.66 -0.97
CA SER A 273 -1.54 -15.38 -1.33
C SER A 273 -2.47 -14.18 -1.08
N SER A 274 -3.30 -14.25 -0.03
CA SER A 274 -4.14 -13.15 0.41
C SER A 274 -3.30 -11.99 0.91
N SER A 275 -3.81 -10.76 0.75
CA SER A 275 -3.23 -9.56 1.35
C SER A 275 -4.00 -9.17 2.61
N HIS A 276 -4.56 -10.14 3.33
CA HIS A 276 -5.39 -9.91 4.51
C HIS A 276 -4.92 -10.73 5.70
N TRP A 277 -5.20 -10.22 6.88
CA TRP A 277 -5.14 -11.01 8.10
C TRP A 277 -6.20 -12.11 8.11
N ASP A 278 -5.86 -13.24 8.72
CA ASP A 278 -6.80 -14.32 8.97
C ASP A 278 -7.91 -13.85 9.93
N SER A 279 -9.13 -13.76 9.39
CA SER A 279 -10.31 -13.31 10.11
C SER A 279 -10.69 -14.15 11.33
N GLN A 280 -10.24 -15.41 11.45
CA GLN A 280 -10.44 -16.23 12.64
C GLN A 280 -9.66 -15.65 13.83
N PHE A 281 -8.42 -15.22 13.57
CA PHE A 281 -7.53 -14.68 14.59
C PHE A 281 -7.76 -13.19 14.81
N LEU A 282 -8.15 -12.44 13.78
CA LEU A 282 -8.21 -10.98 13.79
C LEU A 282 -9.56 -10.40 13.34
N HIS A 283 -10.70 -11.05 13.67
CA HIS A 283 -12.08 -10.74 13.22
C HIS A 283 -12.57 -9.27 13.28
N SER A 284 -11.89 -8.36 13.99
CA SER A 284 -12.26 -6.93 14.06
C SER A 284 -11.14 -6.01 13.57
N SER A 285 -10.08 -6.57 13.03
CA SER A 285 -9.07 -5.79 12.34
C SER A 285 -9.65 -5.27 11.03
N ILE A 286 -9.29 -4.04 10.70
CA ILE A 286 -9.65 -3.41 9.44
C ILE A 286 -9.10 -4.18 8.23
N MET A 287 -7.98 -4.89 8.35
CA MET A 287 -7.34 -5.63 7.25
C MET A 287 -7.72 -7.11 7.13
N THR A 288 -8.91 -7.52 7.59
CA THR A 288 -9.45 -8.85 7.25
C THR A 288 -10.32 -8.80 6.00
N SER A 289 -10.41 -9.90 5.25
CA SER A 289 -11.22 -9.96 4.03
C SER A 289 -12.74 -10.06 4.26
N LYS A 290 -13.16 -10.58 5.43
CA LYS A 290 -14.59 -10.80 5.72
C LYS A 290 -15.31 -9.47 5.92
N GLU A 291 -16.49 -9.34 5.30
CA GLU A 291 -17.36 -8.19 5.50
C GLU A 291 -17.70 -8.04 6.99
N GLN A 292 -17.37 -6.87 7.54
CA GLN A 292 -17.67 -6.49 8.90
C GLN A 292 -18.58 -5.28 8.89
N LYS A 293 -19.39 -5.12 9.95
CA LYS A 293 -20.11 -3.85 10.14
C LYS A 293 -19.08 -2.74 10.39
N PRO A 294 -19.34 -1.48 9.96
CA PRO A 294 -18.34 -0.41 10.04
C PRO A 294 -17.78 -0.18 11.45
N TYR A 295 -18.60 -0.33 12.48
CA TYR A 295 -18.19 -0.17 13.88
C TYR A 295 -17.31 -1.32 14.40
N GLN A 296 -17.20 -2.42 13.66
CA GLN A 296 -16.37 -3.58 14.00
C GLN A 296 -15.00 -3.54 13.30
N ALA A 297 -14.86 -2.78 12.22
CA ALA A 297 -13.58 -2.63 11.50
C ALA A 297 -12.67 -1.62 12.20
N LEU A 298 -11.69 -2.12 12.96
CA LEU A 298 -10.81 -1.33 13.82
C LEU A 298 -9.40 -1.22 13.23
N ILE A 299 -8.81 -0.03 13.28
CA ILE A 299 -7.39 0.16 12.98
C ILE A 299 -6.60 -0.33 14.20
N ASP A 300 -6.21 -1.60 14.18
CA ASP A 300 -5.56 -2.26 15.30
C ASP A 300 -4.03 -2.07 15.31
N PRO A 301 -3.37 -2.20 16.46
CA PRO A 301 -1.91 -2.09 16.56
C PRO A 301 -1.14 -3.11 15.70
N ILE A 302 -1.69 -4.29 15.42
CA ILE A 302 -1.00 -5.35 14.66
C ILE A 302 -0.92 -4.95 13.17
N THR A 303 -2.01 -4.42 12.61
CA THR A 303 -2.03 -3.81 11.27
C THR A 303 -1.01 -2.67 11.17
N LEU A 304 -0.96 -1.80 12.18
CA LEU A 304 -0.01 -0.69 12.21
C LEU A 304 1.45 -1.15 12.31
N ALA A 305 1.72 -2.22 13.04
CA ALA A 305 3.04 -2.81 13.15
C ALA A 305 3.60 -3.31 11.81
N LEU A 306 2.75 -3.78 10.90
CA LEU A 306 3.17 -4.12 9.55
C LEU A 306 3.75 -2.91 8.80
N PHE A 307 3.19 -1.72 9.00
CA PHE A 307 3.72 -0.50 8.38
C PHE A 307 5.02 -0.03 9.03
N GLU A 308 5.24 -0.29 10.33
CA GLU A 308 6.53 -0.06 10.99
C GLU A 308 7.59 -0.99 10.37
N ASP A 309 7.29 -2.28 10.28
CA ASP A 309 8.19 -3.31 9.76
C ASP A 309 8.45 -3.21 8.24
N SER A 310 7.67 -2.39 7.53
CA SER A 310 7.94 -2.11 6.11
C SER A 310 9.26 -1.37 5.90
N GLY A 311 9.71 -0.61 6.90
CA GLY A 311 10.84 0.33 6.79
C GLY A 311 10.50 1.63 6.07
N TRP A 312 9.25 1.80 5.62
CA TRP A 312 8.82 2.98 4.86
C TRP A 312 8.20 4.07 5.72
N TYR A 313 7.59 3.68 6.84
CA TYR A 313 6.76 4.57 7.65
C TYR A 313 7.17 4.53 9.13
N LYS A 314 7.14 5.70 9.76
CA LYS A 314 7.06 5.80 11.21
C LYS A 314 5.59 5.84 11.61
N VAL A 315 5.21 4.98 12.55
CA VAL A 315 3.82 4.72 12.93
C VAL A 315 3.46 5.41 14.23
N ASN A 316 2.26 5.98 14.30
CA ASN A 316 1.69 6.57 15.50
C ASN A 316 0.63 5.64 16.12
N TYR A 317 1.07 4.73 17.00
CA TYR A 317 0.19 3.78 17.69
C TYR A 317 -0.87 4.44 18.58
N SER A 318 -0.70 5.70 19.00
CA SER A 318 -1.72 6.41 19.79
C SER A 318 -3.04 6.62 19.03
N GLN A 319 -2.99 6.49 17.71
CA GLN A 319 -4.15 6.61 16.83
C GLN A 319 -4.85 5.26 16.55
N ALA A 320 -4.31 4.16 17.09
CA ALA A 320 -4.93 2.84 16.99
C ALA A 320 -6.24 2.79 17.80
N ASP A 321 -7.20 2.04 17.27
CA ASP A 321 -8.44 1.73 17.96
C ASP A 321 -8.19 0.68 19.05
N LYS A 322 -9.09 0.62 20.04
CA LYS A 322 -9.04 -0.40 21.09
C LYS A 322 -9.44 -1.77 20.54
N PHE A 323 -8.45 -2.56 20.15
CA PHE A 323 -8.64 -3.93 19.70
C PHE A 323 -8.76 -4.89 20.90
N ILE A 324 -9.81 -5.72 20.95
CA ILE A 324 -10.09 -6.63 22.09
C ILE A 324 -10.24 -8.10 21.68
N TRP A 325 -10.42 -8.39 20.39
CA TRP A 325 -10.63 -9.74 19.90
C TRP A 325 -9.39 -10.60 20.16
N GLY A 326 -9.54 -11.72 20.87
CA GLY A 326 -8.42 -12.63 21.21
C GLY A 326 -7.45 -12.11 22.29
N LYS A 327 -7.72 -10.94 22.89
CA LYS A 327 -6.83 -10.36 23.89
C LYS A 327 -6.62 -11.31 25.08
N ASP A 328 -5.36 -11.51 25.47
CA ASP A 328 -4.92 -12.34 26.60
C ASP A 328 -5.35 -13.84 26.51
N LYS A 329 -5.73 -14.33 25.32
CA LYS A 329 -6.18 -15.72 25.12
C LYS A 329 -5.06 -16.73 24.88
N GLY A 330 -3.81 -16.29 24.84
CA GLY A 330 -2.63 -17.12 24.65
C GLY A 330 -2.39 -17.54 23.20
N CYS A 331 -1.28 -18.25 22.99
CA CYS A 331 -0.76 -18.64 21.68
C CYS A 331 -1.66 -19.59 20.87
N SER A 332 -2.67 -20.15 21.53
CA SER A 332 -3.52 -21.22 21.01
C SER A 332 -4.85 -20.68 20.47
N PHE A 333 -5.15 -19.40 20.69
CA PHE A 333 -6.38 -18.78 20.22
C PHE A 333 -6.50 -18.86 18.69
N GLY A 334 -7.70 -19.18 18.20
CA GLY A 334 -7.99 -19.24 16.76
C GLY A 334 -7.55 -20.54 16.07
N LEU A 335 -6.83 -21.44 16.74
CA LEU A 335 -6.48 -22.73 16.12
C LEU A 335 -7.72 -23.64 16.00
N LYS A 336 -7.95 -24.16 14.79
CA LYS A 336 -9.07 -25.07 14.49
C LYS A 336 -9.07 -26.33 15.37
N THR A 337 -7.90 -26.84 15.75
CA THR A 337 -7.79 -28.03 16.60
C THR A 337 -8.38 -27.84 18.00
N LEU A 338 -8.54 -26.58 18.46
CA LEU A 338 -9.12 -26.28 19.77
C LEU A 338 -10.63 -26.03 19.71
N CYS A 339 -11.18 -25.86 18.51
CA CYS A 339 -12.61 -25.66 18.31
C CYS A 339 -13.47 -26.86 18.69
N GLU A 340 -12.91 -28.07 18.70
CA GLU A 340 -13.64 -29.30 19.03
C GLU A 340 -13.67 -29.58 20.54
N SER A 341 -12.89 -28.85 21.36
CA SER A 341 -12.61 -29.22 22.75
C SER A 341 -12.98 -28.18 23.81
N GLN A 342 -13.33 -26.95 23.42
CA GLN A 342 -13.66 -25.87 24.37
C GLN A 342 -14.99 -25.18 24.04
N ALA A 343 -15.75 -24.84 25.09
CA ALA A 343 -16.91 -23.97 24.98
C ALA A 343 -16.46 -22.53 24.64
N GLY A 344 -16.68 -22.10 23.41
CA GLY A 344 -16.28 -20.79 22.88
C GLY A 344 -16.70 -20.56 21.43
N PHE A 345 -16.26 -19.45 20.83
CA PHE A 345 -16.59 -19.09 19.44
C PHE A 345 -15.64 -19.75 18.45
N CYS A 346 -16.22 -20.50 17.50
CA CYS A 346 -15.54 -20.99 16.31
C CYS A 346 -16.19 -20.36 15.10
N ILE A 347 -15.41 -19.56 14.36
CA ILE A 347 -15.86 -18.96 13.11
C ILE A 347 -15.53 -19.98 12.02
N GLY A 348 -16.55 -20.75 11.62
CA GLY A 348 -16.50 -21.67 10.48
C GLY A 348 -16.29 -20.94 9.15
#